data_AF-A0A3R9X1F3-F1
#
_entry.id   AF-A0A3R9X1F3-F1
#
_cell.length_a   1.000
_cell.length_b   1.000
_cell.length_c   1.000
_cell.angle_alpha   90.00
_cell.angle_beta   90.00
_cell.angle_gamma   90.00
#
_symmetry.space_group_name_H-M   'P 1'
#
loop_
_entity.id
_entity.type
_entity.pdbx_description
1 polymer ?
#
loop_
_entity_poly.entity_id
_entity_poly.type
_entity_poly.pdbx_seq_one_letter_code
_entity_poly.pdbx_strand_id
1 'polypeptide(L)'
;MEPGFPAEFKDLSVPTRIATNEVKSISGSLYGKPPFQYGPLPGCEIRLYIDGSRVATAYTAGDGSFSFLIDGSKLQPGIHTIKIEFPGSWTYGWPFDRAVYQQDVQVYTPPQPPTYPTPTPTPTPAPTPSYPPLLPTAEQVTNTALIIAGLAVVGLGGYYAYKKGWFEKAGRKVEELGRKAVTRGMI
;
A
#
# COMPACT_ATOMS: atom_id res chain seq x y z
N MET A 1 -37.09 -30.38 23.74
CA MET A 1 -36.59 -29.22 22.99
C MET A 1 -36.81 -29.55 21.52
N GLU A 2 -37.41 -28.65 20.76
CA GLU A 2 -37.44 -28.80 19.30
C GLU A 2 -36.00 -28.61 18.76
N PRO A 3 -35.60 -29.33 17.70
CA PRO A 3 -34.30 -29.11 17.06
C PRO A 3 -34.27 -27.72 16.42
N GLY A 4 -33.10 -27.06 16.44
CA GLY A 4 -32.92 -25.82 15.72
C GLY A 4 -32.84 -26.03 14.21
N PHE A 5 -32.88 -24.94 13.46
CA PHE A 5 -32.62 -24.98 12.03
C PHE A 5 -31.12 -25.13 11.79
N PRO A 6 -30.69 -26.05 10.91
CA PRO A 6 -29.28 -26.23 10.61
C PRO A 6 -28.67 -24.95 10.00
N ALA A 7 -27.49 -24.58 10.49
CA ALA A 7 -26.66 -23.53 9.91
C ALA A 7 -25.39 -24.13 9.28
N GLU A 8 -24.83 -23.45 8.29
CA GLU A 8 -23.61 -23.87 7.59
C GLU A 8 -22.70 -22.68 7.26
N PHE A 9 -21.39 -22.92 7.26
CA PHE A 9 -20.40 -21.96 6.76
C PHE A 9 -20.26 -22.07 5.23
N LYS A 10 -20.19 -20.93 4.54
CA LYS A 10 -19.97 -20.81 3.10
C LYS A 10 -18.78 -19.90 2.82
N ASP A 11 -18.19 -20.09 1.64
CA ASP A 11 -17.10 -19.27 1.08
C ASP A 11 -15.93 -19.07 2.06
N LEU A 12 -15.68 -20.12 2.85
CA LEU A 12 -14.76 -20.08 3.97
C LEU A 12 -13.31 -20.16 3.48
N SER A 13 -12.58 -19.07 3.68
CA SER A 13 -11.16 -18.95 3.38
C SER A 13 -10.36 -19.04 4.68
N VAL A 14 -9.63 -20.15 4.84
CA VAL A 14 -8.72 -20.38 5.97
C VAL A 14 -7.31 -20.63 5.41
N PRO A 15 -6.29 -19.83 5.80
CA PRO A 15 -4.93 -20.02 5.28
C PRO A 15 -4.39 -21.37 5.74
N THR A 16 -3.79 -22.14 4.84
CA THR A 16 -3.13 -23.41 5.18
C THR A 16 -1.75 -23.22 5.79
N ARG A 17 -1.13 -22.04 5.61
CA ARG A 17 0.18 -21.68 6.15
C ARG A 17 0.20 -20.20 6.60
N ILE A 18 0.86 -19.92 7.71
CA ILE A 18 1.03 -18.56 8.27
C ILE A 18 2.50 -18.35 8.63
N ALA A 19 3.09 -17.22 8.24
CA ALA A 19 4.44 -16.87 8.65
C ALA A 19 4.43 -16.15 10.02
N THR A 20 5.43 -16.38 10.88
CA THR A 20 5.51 -15.75 12.22
C THR A 20 5.77 -14.23 12.21
N ASN A 21 5.82 -13.61 11.03
CA ASN A 21 5.96 -12.16 10.84
C ASN A 21 4.83 -11.57 9.97
N GLU A 22 3.75 -12.33 9.74
CA GLU A 22 2.65 -11.95 8.86
C GLU A 22 1.30 -11.98 9.61
N VAL A 23 0.39 -11.09 9.22
CA VAL A 23 -1.03 -11.14 9.60
C VAL A 23 -1.82 -11.72 8.44
N LYS A 24 -2.58 -12.80 8.67
CA LYS A 24 -3.49 -13.39 7.69
C LYS A 24 -4.95 -13.12 8.03
N SER A 25 -5.79 -13.03 7.01
CA SER A 25 -7.24 -13.00 7.16
C SER A 25 -7.81 -14.42 7.12
N ILE A 26 -8.79 -14.68 7.98
CA ILE A 26 -9.81 -15.72 7.81
C ILE A 26 -11.11 -15.01 7.48
N SER A 27 -11.86 -15.51 6.51
CA SER A 27 -13.19 -14.97 6.17
C SER A 27 -14.15 -16.06 5.72
N GLY A 28 -15.44 -15.77 5.78
CA GLY A 28 -16.49 -16.62 5.23
C GLY A 28 -17.85 -16.01 5.53
N SER A 29 -18.91 -16.77 5.31
CA SER A 29 -20.28 -16.36 5.61
C SER A 29 -21.07 -17.46 6.32
N LEU A 30 -21.98 -17.08 7.21
CA LEU A 30 -22.90 -18.02 7.88
C LEU A 30 -24.28 -17.98 7.22
N TYR A 31 -24.80 -19.15 6.86
CA TYR A 31 -26.09 -19.31 6.19
C TYR A 31 -26.99 -20.30 6.93
N GLY A 32 -28.30 -20.04 6.89
CA GLY A 32 -29.31 -21.05 7.18
C GLY A 32 -29.36 -22.09 6.06
N LYS A 33 -29.58 -23.35 6.43
CA LYS A 33 -29.68 -24.48 5.50
C LYS A 33 -31.16 -24.85 5.26
N PRO A 34 -31.55 -25.25 4.04
CA PRO A 34 -32.90 -25.74 3.74
C PRO A 34 -33.36 -26.89 4.66
N PRO A 35 -34.68 -27.08 4.84
CA PRO A 35 -35.74 -26.56 3.96
C PRO A 35 -36.40 -25.24 4.38
N PHE A 36 -36.10 -24.70 5.57
CA PHE A 36 -36.92 -23.62 6.17
C PHE A 36 -36.36 -22.19 5.99
N GLN A 37 -35.06 -22.01 5.82
CA GLN A 37 -34.48 -20.73 5.44
C GLN A 37 -33.25 -20.94 4.54
N TYR A 38 -33.25 -20.30 3.36
CA TYR A 38 -32.05 -20.14 2.54
C TYR A 38 -31.67 -18.66 2.57
N GLY A 39 -30.65 -18.32 3.36
CA GLY A 39 -30.23 -16.93 3.49
C GLY A 39 -29.12 -16.74 4.51
N PRO A 40 -28.47 -15.56 4.46
CA PRO A 40 -27.46 -15.19 5.44
C PRO A 40 -28.07 -15.07 6.84
N LEU A 41 -27.26 -15.36 7.86
CA LEU A 41 -27.62 -15.17 9.26
C LEU A 41 -26.82 -14.01 9.85
N PRO A 42 -27.36 -12.77 9.88
CA PRO A 42 -26.68 -11.60 10.40
C PRO A 42 -26.75 -11.48 11.92
N GLY A 43 -25.79 -10.76 12.52
CA GLY A 43 -25.72 -10.53 13.97
C GLY A 43 -25.33 -11.76 14.80
N CYS A 44 -25.00 -12.89 14.17
CA CYS A 44 -24.62 -14.12 14.84
C CYS A 44 -23.17 -14.06 15.36
N GLU A 45 -22.94 -14.51 16.60
CA GLU A 45 -21.59 -14.64 17.17
C GLU A 45 -20.82 -15.78 16.46
N ILE A 46 -19.67 -15.46 15.86
CA ILE A 46 -18.70 -16.45 15.38
C ILE A 46 -17.50 -16.43 16.32
N ARG A 47 -17.05 -17.60 16.76
CA ARG A 47 -15.92 -17.77 17.67
C ARG A 47 -14.75 -18.44 16.94
N LEU A 48 -13.57 -17.83 17.02
CA LEU A 48 -12.32 -18.39 16.53
C LEU A 48 -11.53 -18.97 17.69
N TYR A 49 -11.06 -20.20 17.51
CA TYR A 49 -10.18 -20.91 18.44
C TYR A 49 -8.92 -21.38 17.72
N ILE A 50 -7.81 -21.37 18.44
CA ILE A 50 -6.53 -21.95 18.02
C ILE A 50 -6.11 -22.92 19.13
N ASP A 51 -5.84 -24.17 18.78
CA ASP A 51 -5.46 -25.26 19.71
C ASP A 51 -6.45 -25.40 20.89
N GLY A 52 -7.75 -25.24 20.59
CA GLY A 52 -8.83 -25.29 21.57
C GLY A 52 -9.01 -24.03 22.43
N SER A 53 -8.08 -23.07 22.40
CA SER A 53 -8.17 -21.79 23.12
C SER A 53 -8.92 -20.74 22.29
N ARG A 54 -9.91 -20.04 22.85
CA ARG A 54 -10.64 -18.98 22.12
C ARG A 54 -9.78 -17.74 21.97
N VAL A 55 -9.44 -17.37 20.73
CA VAL A 55 -8.58 -16.22 20.42
C VAL A 55 -9.36 -14.97 20.02
N ALA A 56 -10.55 -15.13 19.41
CA ALA A 56 -11.36 -14.01 18.95
C ALA A 56 -12.85 -14.35 18.85
N THR A 57 -13.67 -13.31 18.85
CA THR A 57 -15.10 -13.35 18.52
C THR A 57 -15.36 -12.28 17.45
N ALA A 58 -16.17 -12.60 16.46
CA ALA A 58 -16.70 -11.69 15.44
C ALA A 58 -18.23 -11.82 15.39
N TYR A 59 -18.89 -10.87 14.73
CA TYR A 59 -20.33 -10.93 14.47
C TYR A 59 -20.55 -10.87 12.96
N THR A 60 -21.51 -11.63 12.47
CA THR A 60 -21.85 -11.64 11.04
C THR A 60 -22.51 -10.32 10.62
N ALA A 61 -22.12 -9.79 9.47
CA ALA A 61 -22.74 -8.62 8.85
C ALA A 61 -24.11 -8.98 8.22
N GLY A 62 -24.78 -7.98 7.64
CA GLY A 62 -26.12 -8.12 7.04
C GLY A 62 -26.24 -9.20 5.96
N ASP A 63 -25.14 -9.49 5.27
CA ASP A 63 -24.97 -10.53 4.24
C ASP A 63 -24.42 -11.86 4.80
N GLY A 64 -24.38 -12.00 6.13
CA GLY A 64 -23.88 -13.18 6.83
C GLY A 64 -22.36 -13.28 6.88
N SER A 65 -21.64 -12.34 6.25
CA SER A 65 -20.17 -12.38 6.17
C SER A 65 -19.51 -12.09 7.53
N PHE A 66 -18.34 -12.69 7.77
CA PHE A 66 -17.49 -12.43 8.92
C PHE A 66 -16.02 -12.55 8.54
N SER A 67 -15.15 -11.92 9.33
CA SER A 67 -13.70 -12.05 9.18
C SER A 67 -12.97 -11.97 10.51
N PHE A 68 -11.78 -12.59 10.54
CA PHE A 68 -10.82 -12.53 11.63
C PHE A 68 -9.44 -12.20 11.07
N LEU A 69 -8.62 -11.50 11.85
CA LEU A 69 -7.19 -11.37 11.59
C LEU A 69 -6.41 -12.27 12.55
N ILE A 70 -5.57 -13.15 12.02
CA ILE A 70 -4.61 -13.95 12.78
C ILE A 70 -3.23 -13.31 12.62
N ASP A 71 -2.66 -12.88 13.72
CA ASP A 71 -1.30 -12.37 13.82
C ASP A 71 -0.33 -13.54 14.09
N GLY A 72 0.42 -13.94 13.07
CA GLY A 72 1.37 -15.05 13.16
C GLY A 72 2.49 -14.84 14.16
N SER A 73 2.79 -13.59 14.55
CA SER A 73 3.82 -13.29 15.56
C SER A 73 3.43 -13.73 16.98
N LYS A 74 2.15 -14.01 17.21
CA LYS A 74 1.60 -14.51 18.47
C LYS A 74 1.50 -16.03 18.54
N LEU A 75 1.88 -16.73 17.46
CA LEU A 75 1.86 -18.19 17.35
C LEU A 75 3.29 -18.74 17.31
N GLN A 76 3.48 -19.91 17.89
CA GLN A 76 4.75 -20.62 17.80
C GLN A 76 4.89 -21.27 16.42
N PRO A 77 6.10 -21.59 15.93
CA PRO A 77 6.26 -22.41 14.73
C PRO A 77 5.79 -23.85 15.01
N GLY A 78 4.91 -24.38 14.16
CA GLY A 78 4.30 -25.70 14.40
C GLY A 78 3.05 -25.95 13.54
N ILE A 79 2.37 -27.06 13.81
CA ILE A 79 1.01 -27.32 13.32
C ILE A 79 0.05 -26.85 14.41
N HIS A 80 -0.90 -26.01 14.03
CA HIS A 80 -1.95 -25.48 14.91
C HIS A 80 -3.32 -25.83 14.36
N THR A 81 -4.26 -26.22 15.23
CA THR A 81 -5.63 -26.53 14.80
C THR A 81 -6.50 -25.29 14.95
N ILE A 82 -6.93 -24.73 13.81
CA ILE A 82 -7.92 -23.65 13.75
C ILE A 82 -9.32 -24.27 13.85
N LYS A 83 -10.14 -23.80 14.79
CA LYS A 83 -11.58 -24.11 14.87
C LYS A 83 -12.39 -22.83 14.78
N ILE A 84 -13.33 -22.78 13.84
CA ILE A 84 -14.33 -21.72 13.69
C ILE A 84 -15.68 -22.30 14.11
N GLU A 85 -16.39 -21.58 14.99
CA GLU A 85 -17.60 -22.09 15.63
C GLU A 85 -18.68 -21.01 15.69
N PHE A 86 -19.84 -21.33 15.12
CA PHE A 86 -21.09 -20.68 15.42
C PHE A 86 -21.77 -21.51 16.52
N PRO A 87 -21.99 -20.96 17.73
CA PRO A 87 -22.50 -21.74 18.88
C PRO A 87 -23.99 -22.07 18.79
N GLY A 88 -24.70 -21.57 17.78
CA GLY A 88 -26.16 -21.47 17.73
C GLY A 88 -26.63 -20.08 18.16
N SER A 89 -27.80 -19.65 17.68
CA SER A 89 -28.38 -18.32 17.97
C SER A 89 -29.90 -18.33 17.79
N TRP A 90 -30.60 -17.43 18.48
CA TRP A 90 -31.99 -17.12 18.19
C TRP A 90 -32.07 -15.93 17.24
N THR A 91 -32.29 -16.20 15.95
CA THR A 91 -32.24 -15.19 14.87
C THR A 91 -33.54 -15.26 14.07
N TYR A 92 -34.12 -14.10 13.70
CA TYR A 92 -35.41 -14.00 13.00
C TYR A 92 -36.62 -14.66 13.70
N GLY A 93 -36.55 -14.83 15.03
CA GLY A 93 -37.60 -15.53 15.78
C GLY A 93 -37.44 -17.05 15.83
N TRP A 94 -36.34 -17.58 15.30
CA TRP A 94 -36.10 -19.01 15.16
C TRP A 94 -34.75 -19.43 15.79
N PRO A 95 -34.66 -20.62 16.42
CA PRO A 95 -33.39 -21.17 16.89
C PRO A 95 -32.59 -21.76 15.72
N PHE A 96 -31.32 -21.37 15.60
CA PHE A 96 -30.35 -21.99 14.70
C PHE A 96 -29.35 -22.86 15.47
N ASP A 97 -29.09 -24.05 14.92
CA ASP A 97 -28.16 -25.04 15.48
C ASP A 97 -26.70 -24.64 15.28
N ARG A 98 -25.84 -25.18 16.14
CA ARG A 98 -24.38 -25.00 16.13
C ARG A 98 -23.76 -25.47 14.80
N ALA A 99 -22.88 -24.65 14.23
CA ALA A 99 -22.03 -25.01 13.08
C ALA A 99 -20.54 -24.93 13.46
N VAL A 100 -19.73 -25.88 12.99
CA VAL A 100 -18.29 -25.96 13.31
C VAL A 100 -17.50 -26.28 12.05
N TYR A 101 -16.36 -25.61 11.90
CA TYR A 101 -15.33 -25.91 10.92
C TYR A 101 -13.98 -26.08 11.64
N GLN A 102 -13.14 -27.01 11.16
CA GLN A 102 -11.78 -27.23 11.68
C GLN A 102 -10.80 -27.45 10.52
N GLN A 103 -9.60 -26.88 10.64
CA GLN A 103 -8.49 -27.09 9.71
C GLN A 103 -7.15 -26.95 10.45
N ASP A 104 -6.20 -27.83 10.16
CA ASP A 104 -4.83 -27.68 10.62
C ASP A 104 -4.03 -26.71 9.74
N VAL A 105 -3.24 -25.86 10.37
CA VAL A 105 -2.50 -24.77 9.74
C VAL A 105 -1.04 -24.81 10.15
N GLN A 106 -0.13 -24.76 9.18
CA GLN A 106 1.30 -24.74 9.44
C GLN A 106 1.78 -23.30 9.71
N VAL A 107 2.14 -23.00 10.94
CA VAL A 107 2.87 -21.77 11.30
C VAL A 107 4.37 -22.02 11.11
N TYR A 108 5.06 -21.11 10.43
CA TYR A 108 6.49 -21.24 10.15
C TYR A 108 7.26 -19.93 10.29
N THR A 109 8.51 -20.00 10.73
CA THR A 109 9.45 -18.89 10.63
C THR A 109 9.94 -18.79 9.18
N PRO A 110 9.74 -17.65 8.49
CA PRO A 110 10.37 -17.45 7.18
C PRO A 110 11.88 -17.28 7.36
N PRO A 111 12.71 -17.65 6.36
CA PRO A 111 14.14 -17.38 6.39
C PRO A 111 14.41 -15.88 6.56
N GLN A 112 15.23 -15.52 7.55
CA GLN A 112 15.67 -14.13 7.71
C GLN A 112 16.57 -13.75 6.52
N PRO A 113 16.37 -12.58 5.88
CA PRO A 113 17.27 -12.12 4.83
C PRO A 113 18.69 -11.93 5.39
N PRO A 114 19.74 -12.24 4.60
CA PRO A 114 21.11 -12.15 5.08
C PRO A 114 21.46 -10.71 5.48
N THR A 115 21.95 -10.53 6.69
CA THR A 115 22.43 -9.23 7.18
C THR A 115 23.79 -8.95 6.55
N TYR A 116 23.81 -8.18 5.45
CA TYR A 116 25.06 -7.63 4.92
C TYR A 116 25.59 -6.57 5.90
N PRO A 117 26.88 -6.58 6.26
CA PRO A 117 27.44 -5.52 7.11
C PRO A 117 27.34 -4.19 6.37
N THR A 118 26.73 -3.18 6.99
CA THR A 118 26.73 -1.82 6.46
C THR A 118 28.17 -1.40 6.20
N PRO A 119 28.54 -0.95 4.98
CA PRO A 119 29.90 -0.54 4.70
C PRO A 119 30.27 0.62 5.63
N THR A 120 31.38 0.46 6.36
CA THR A 120 31.95 1.54 7.18
C THR A 120 32.14 2.77 6.30
N PRO A 121 31.69 3.97 6.71
CA PRO A 121 31.90 5.17 5.92
C PRO A 121 33.40 5.38 5.67
N THR A 122 33.80 5.46 4.41
CA THR A 122 35.15 5.86 4.04
C THR A 122 35.45 7.21 4.70
N PRO A 123 36.58 7.37 5.41
CA PRO A 123 36.92 8.65 6.02
C PRO A 123 37.00 9.72 4.92
N THR A 124 36.27 10.83 5.12
CA THR A 124 36.34 11.98 4.23
C THR A 124 37.79 12.43 4.09
N PRO A 125 38.33 12.62 2.87
CA PRO A 125 39.68 13.14 2.71
C PRO A 125 39.81 14.50 3.41
N ALA A 126 40.90 14.69 4.14
CA ALA A 126 41.18 15.96 4.80
C ALA A 126 41.24 17.10 3.77
N PRO A 127 40.78 18.31 4.12
CA PRO A 127 40.82 19.45 3.20
C PRO A 127 42.25 19.73 2.75
N THR A 128 42.47 19.78 1.44
CA THR A 128 43.75 20.20 0.86
C THR A 128 44.10 21.60 1.35
N PRO A 129 45.33 21.87 1.82
CA PRO A 129 45.73 23.21 2.22
C PRO A 129 45.61 24.18 1.02
N SER A 130 44.73 25.17 1.16
CA SER A 130 44.60 26.24 0.18
C SER A 130 45.72 27.25 0.38
N TYR A 131 46.72 27.21 -0.49
CA TYR A 131 47.75 28.25 -0.54
C TYR A 131 47.13 29.54 -1.13
N PRO A 132 47.41 30.72 -0.55
CA PRO A 132 46.93 31.98 -1.13
C PRO A 132 47.53 32.17 -2.53
N PRO A 133 46.76 32.71 -3.49
CA PRO A 133 47.28 32.99 -4.82
C PRO A 133 48.43 34.01 -4.74
N LEU A 134 49.53 33.74 -5.44
CA LEU A 134 50.59 34.71 -5.65
C LEU A 134 50.01 35.91 -6.41
N LEU A 135 50.01 37.08 -5.76
CA LEU A 135 49.52 38.33 -6.34
C LEU A 135 50.37 38.72 -7.57
N PRO A 136 49.79 38.88 -8.77
CA PRO A 136 50.49 39.49 -9.88
C PRO A 136 50.71 40.98 -9.59
N THR A 137 51.95 41.45 -9.77
CA THR A 137 52.30 42.87 -9.71
C THR A 137 51.46 43.65 -10.74
N ALA A 138 50.93 44.79 -10.33
CA ALA A 138 49.93 45.54 -11.09
C ALA A 138 50.47 46.19 -12.36
N GLU A 139 49.67 46.18 -13.43
CA GLU A 139 49.76 47.19 -14.49
C GLU A 139 48.40 47.47 -15.17
N GLN A 140 48.21 48.73 -15.57
CA GLN A 140 47.22 49.26 -16.51
C GLN A 140 45.72 49.29 -16.11
N VAL A 141 45.34 50.46 -15.58
CA VAL A 141 43.97 51.03 -15.50
C VAL A 141 43.80 51.91 -16.76
N THR A 142 42.72 51.94 -17.55
CA THR A 142 41.27 51.85 -17.26
C THR A 142 40.50 51.32 -18.50
N ASN A 143 39.21 50.97 -18.37
CA ASN A 143 38.17 51.41 -19.33
C ASN A 143 36.73 51.25 -18.77
N THR A 144 36.21 52.36 -18.22
CA THR A 144 34.79 52.67 -17.97
C THR A 144 34.00 52.63 -19.30
N ALA A 145 32.68 52.42 -19.43
CA ALA A 145 31.56 52.50 -18.48
C ALA A 145 30.26 51.82 -19.02
N LEU A 146 29.31 51.56 -18.11
CA LEU A 146 27.83 51.71 -18.27
C LEU A 146 27.05 51.04 -19.44
N ILE A 147 26.34 49.93 -19.15
CA ILE A 147 24.88 49.76 -19.38
C ILE A 147 24.31 48.93 -18.21
N ILE A 148 23.93 49.57 -17.09
CA ILE A 148 22.56 49.92 -16.70
C ILE A 148 21.67 48.73 -16.29
N ALA A 149 21.18 48.81 -15.05
CA ALA A 149 20.33 47.85 -14.34
C ALA A 149 19.05 47.45 -15.11
N GLY A 150 18.71 46.15 -15.05
CA GLY A 150 17.60 45.55 -15.80
C GLY A 150 16.97 44.33 -15.13
N LEU A 151 16.43 44.51 -13.93
CA LEU A 151 15.37 43.69 -13.32
C LEU A 151 15.66 42.22 -12.95
N ALA A 152 16.00 42.02 -11.68
CA ALA A 152 15.63 40.80 -10.97
C ALA A 152 14.10 40.75 -10.77
N VAL A 153 13.38 40.03 -11.64
CA VAL A 153 12.00 39.55 -11.40
C VAL A 153 11.87 38.09 -11.84
N VAL A 154 12.62 37.21 -11.18
CA VAL A 154 12.36 35.76 -11.20
C VAL A 154 11.13 35.48 -10.32
N GLY A 155 10.15 34.73 -10.81
CA GLY A 155 9.11 34.13 -9.97
C GLY A 155 7.68 34.10 -10.53
N LEU A 156 7.14 35.23 -10.97
CA LEU A 156 5.68 35.36 -11.21
C LEU A 156 5.22 35.26 -12.68
N GLY A 157 6.07 35.63 -13.65
CA GLY A 157 5.68 35.64 -15.07
C GLY A 157 5.46 34.26 -15.70
N GLY A 158 6.23 33.25 -15.30
CA GLY A 158 6.15 31.90 -15.88
C GLY A 158 4.83 31.17 -15.59
N TYR A 159 4.24 31.40 -14.42
CA TYR A 159 3.01 30.71 -13.99
C TYR A 159 1.77 31.15 -14.79
N TYR A 160 1.69 32.43 -15.18
CA TYR A 160 0.58 32.94 -15.99
C TYR A 160 0.66 32.55 -17.48
N ALA A 161 1.86 32.27 -18.00
CA ALA A 161 2.04 31.83 -19.40
C ALA A 161 1.46 30.43 -19.66
N TYR A 162 1.56 29.52 -18.68
CA TYR A 162 1.09 28.13 -18.81
C TYR A 162 -0.44 28.04 -18.96
N LYS A 163 -1.20 28.92 -18.29
CA LYS A 163 -2.68 28.84 -18.22
C LYS A 163 -3.42 29.53 -19.38
N LYS A 164 -2.73 30.14 -20.35
CA LYS A 164 -3.36 30.96 -21.41
C LYS A 164 -3.07 30.55 -22.87
N GLY A 165 -2.60 29.31 -23.09
CA GLY A 165 -2.59 28.65 -24.41
C GLY A 165 -1.70 29.29 -25.49
N TRP A 166 -0.75 30.16 -25.13
CA TRP A 166 0.01 30.95 -26.10
C TRP A 166 1.08 30.18 -26.89
N PHE A 167 1.51 29.01 -26.42
CA PHE A 167 2.55 28.22 -27.07
C PHE A 167 2.14 27.63 -28.43
N GLU A 168 0.84 27.38 -28.66
CA GLU A 168 0.33 26.83 -29.94
C GLU A 168 0.42 27.80 -31.14
N LYS A 169 0.65 29.09 -30.88
CA LYS A 169 0.92 30.10 -31.93
C LYS A 169 2.40 30.37 -32.17
N ALA A 170 3.29 30.01 -31.25
CA ALA A 170 4.73 30.16 -31.43
C ALA A 170 5.29 29.09 -32.38
N GLY A 171 4.89 27.83 -32.22
CA GLY A 171 5.39 26.71 -33.06
C GLY A 171 5.14 26.90 -34.56
N ARG A 172 3.93 27.31 -34.94
CA ARG A 172 3.56 27.50 -36.36
C ARG A 172 4.32 28.62 -37.08
N LYS A 173 4.87 29.61 -36.36
CA LYS A 173 5.64 30.70 -36.99
C LYS A 173 7.10 30.33 -37.28
N VAL A 174 7.65 29.36 -36.56
CA VAL A 174 8.97 28.76 -36.86
C VAL A 174 8.90 27.90 -38.13
N GLU A 175 7.81 27.16 -38.31
CA GLU A 175 7.57 26.30 -39.49
C GLU A 175 7.33 27.09 -40.79
N GLU A 176 6.81 28.32 -40.70
CA GLU A 176 6.65 29.23 -41.84
C GLU A 176 7.99 29.88 -42.25
N LEU A 177 8.84 30.23 -41.28
CA LEU A 177 10.19 30.74 -41.54
C LEU A 177 11.11 29.67 -42.12
N GLY A 178 11.01 28.42 -41.65
CA GLY A 178 11.75 27.28 -42.21
C GLY A 178 11.47 27.06 -43.71
N ARG A 179 10.20 27.15 -44.14
CA ARG A 179 9.84 27.02 -45.56
C ARG A 179 10.35 28.16 -46.44
N LYS A 180 10.39 29.41 -45.93
CA LYS A 180 10.92 30.56 -46.68
C LYS A 180 12.44 30.57 -46.83
N ALA A 181 13.18 29.82 -46.00
CA ALA A 181 14.63 29.66 -46.16
C ALA A 181 15.00 28.71 -47.31
N VAL A 182 14.19 27.68 -47.58
CA VAL A 182 14.48 26.64 -48.59
C VAL A 182 14.34 27.15 -50.04
N THR A 183 13.50 28.16 -50.29
CA THR A 183 13.27 28.70 -51.66
C THR A 183 14.23 29.83 -52.07
N ARG A 184 15.23 30.18 -51.24
CA ARG A 184 16.23 31.23 -51.55
C ARG A 184 17.67 30.69 -51.64
N GLY A 185 17.81 29.39 -51.89
CA GLY A 185 19.08 28.68 -52.12
C GLY A 185 19.18 28.03 -53.50
N MET A 186 18.40 28.49 -54.48
CA MET A 186 18.49 28.11 -55.89
C MET A 186 18.28 29.33 -56.80
N ILE A 187 19.42 29.91 -57.22
CA ILE A 187 19.79 30.60 -58.47
C ILE A 187 21.08 31.36 -58.14
#